data_AF-A0A6P1V6T3-F1
#
_entry.id   AF-A0A6P1V6T3-F1
#
_cell.length_a   1.000
_cell.length_b   1.000
_cell.length_c   1.000
_cell.angle_alpha   90.00
_cell.angle_beta   90.00
_cell.angle_gamma   90.00
#
_symmetry.space_group_name_H-M   'P 1'
#
loop_
_entity.id
_entity.type
_entity.pdbx_description
1 polymer ?
#
loop_
_entity_poly.entity_id
_entity_poly.type
_entity_poly.pdbx_seq_one_letter_code
_entity_poly.pdbx_strand_id
1 'polypeptide(L)' 'MSKNLRPCVDCEKMLSVTAQNCSQCGSVDPFGSKRLNDKIHLIFMLFIALTLLIIGGLWHFDIFNPLEFLKSIFQH' A
#
# COMPACT_ATOMS: atom_id res chain seq x y z
N MET A 1 19.71 -16.14 22.77
CA MET A 1 18.44 -15.78 22.10
C MET A 1 18.18 -14.30 22.37
N SER A 2 18.57 -13.40 21.47
CA SER A 2 18.25 -11.98 21.60
C SER A 2 16.74 -11.84 21.39
N LYS A 3 16.00 -11.51 22.44
CA LYS A 3 14.56 -11.23 22.32
C LYS A 3 14.45 -9.93 21.54
N ASN A 4 14.24 -10.02 20.23
CA ASN A 4 13.88 -8.86 19.42
C ASN A 4 12.54 -8.35 19.95
N LEU A 5 12.62 -7.29 20.76
CA LEU A 5 11.49 -6.59 21.34
C LEU A 5 11.24 -5.35 20.50
N ARG A 6 9.99 -5.11 20.13
CA ARG A 6 9.55 -3.86 19.48
C ARG A 6 8.48 -3.18 20.35
N PRO A 7 8.45 -1.84 20.37
CA PRO A 7 7.37 -1.11 21.03
C PRO A 7 6.05 -1.30 20.28
N CYS A 8 4.96 -1.40 21.04
CA CYS A 8 3.61 -1.31 20.52
C CYS A 8 3.33 0.12 20.00
N VAL A 9 2.69 0.25 18.84
CA VAL A 9 2.38 1.56 18.24
C VAL A 9 1.35 2.35 19.06
N ASP A 10 0.47 1.66 19.81
CA ASP A 10 -0.62 2.31 20.53
C ASP A 10 -0.29 2.64 22.00
N CYS A 11 0.58 1.85 22.66
CA CYS A 11 0.90 2.02 24.09
C CYS A 11 2.40 1.93 24.42
N GLU A 12 3.27 1.86 23.40
CA GLU A 12 4.74 1.83 23.51
C GLU A 12 5.33 0.67 24.31
N LYS A 13 4.50 -0.26 24.80
CA LYS A 13 4.95 -1.45 25.53
C LYS A 13 5.85 -2.31 24.65
N MET A 14 6.99 -2.73 25.19
CA MET A 14 7.91 -3.65 24.54
C MET A 14 7.30 -5.05 24.45
N LEU A 15 7.05 -5.51 23.23
CA LEU A 15 6.47 -6.82 22.91
C LEU A 15 7.44 -7.63 22.07
N SER A 16 7.35 -8.97 22.14
CA SER A 16 8.05 -9.85 21.20
C SER A 16 7.61 -9.53 19.77
N VAL A 17 8.54 -9.46 18.81
CA VAL A 17 8.22 -9.21 17.38
C VAL A 17 7.22 -10.18 16.75
N THR A 18 6.98 -11.33 17.38
CA THR A 18 5.97 -12.33 16.97
C THR A 18 4.61 -12.18 17.67
N ALA A 19 4.48 -11.22 18.60
CA ALA A 19 3.22 -10.98 19.30
C ALA A 19 2.16 -10.46 18.31
N GLN A 20 1.06 -11.19 18.18
CA GLN A 20 -0.07 -10.78 17.34
C GLN A 20 -0.94 -9.73 18.03
N ASN A 21 -0.96 -9.72 19.37
CA ASN A 21 -1.77 -8.84 20.19
C ASN A 21 -0.92 -8.16 21.27
N CYS A 22 -1.29 -6.95 21.68
CA CYS A 22 -0.70 -6.29 22.84
C CYS A 22 -1.42 -6.72 24.12
N SER A 23 -0.69 -7.32 25.07
CA SER A 23 -1.24 -7.73 26.36
C SER A 23 -1.62 -6.57 27.29
N GLN A 24 -1.14 -5.36 27.03
CA GLN A 24 -1.36 -4.20 27.89
C GLN A 24 -2.53 -3.34 27.42
N CYS A 25 -2.65 -3.04 26.12
CA CYS A 25 -3.73 -2.22 25.58
C CYS A 25 -4.78 -3.01 24.78
N GLY A 26 -4.58 -4.30 24.56
CA GLY A 26 -5.50 -5.14 23.79
C GLY A 26 -5.46 -4.92 22.26
N SER A 27 -4.52 -4.12 21.75
CA SER A 27 -4.37 -3.89 20.31
C SER A 27 -4.12 -5.19 19.55
N VAL A 28 -4.88 -5.43 18.48
CA VAL A 28 -4.80 -6.61 17.60
C VAL A 28 -3.83 -6.45 16.42
N ASP A 29 -3.19 -5.29 16.33
CA ASP A 29 -2.12 -4.98 15.39
C ASP A 29 -1.05 -4.11 16.10
N PRO A 30 -0.33 -4.68 17.09
CA PRO A 30 0.58 -3.92 17.94
C PRO A 30 1.72 -3.26 17.17
N PHE A 31 2.05 -3.75 15.99
CA PHE A 31 3.13 -3.22 15.15
C PHE A 31 2.62 -2.37 13.98
N GLY A 32 1.30 -2.23 13.82
CA GLY A 32 0.70 -1.45 12.75
C GLY A 32 1.00 -1.99 11.34
N SER A 33 1.40 -3.26 11.20
CA SER A 33 1.83 -3.82 9.91
C SER A 33 0.64 -4.01 8.98
N LYS A 34 -0.52 -4.40 9.52
CA LYS A 34 -1.77 -4.47 8.75
C LYS A 34 -2.20 -3.08 8.33
N ARG A 35 -2.18 -2.12 9.26
CA ARG A 35 -2.53 -0.71 8.98
C ARG A 35 -1.62 -0.07 7.92
N LEU A 36 -0.34 -0.42 7.91
CA LEU A 36 0.59 0.05 6.88
C LEU A 36 0.26 -0.56 5.52
N ASN A 37 0.00 -1.87 5.47
CA ASN A 37 -0.35 -2.55 4.23
C ASN A 37 -1.66 -2.01 3.63
N ASP A 38 -2.67 -1.76 4.48
CA ASP A 38 -3.94 -1.17 4.05
C ASP A 38 -3.75 0.23 3.46
N LYS A 39 -2.89 1.05 4.08
CA LYS A 39 -2.53 2.38 3.53
C LYS A 39 -1.83 2.26 2.17
N ILE A 40 -0.89 1.33 2.03
CA ILE A 40 -0.19 1.11 0.76
C ILE A 40 -1.17 0.65 -0.33
N HIS A 41 -2.06 -0.30 -0.02
CA HIS A 41 -3.09 -0.74 -0.95
C HIS A 41 -4.02 0.40 -1.38
N LEU A 42 -4.46 1.23 -0.44
CA LEU A 42 -5.34 2.37 -0.73
C LEU A 42 -4.64 3.42 -1.60
N ILE A 43 -3.39 3.75 -1.29
CA ILE A 43 -2.55 4.65 -2.10
C ILE A 43 -2.35 4.09 -3.51
N PHE A 44 -2.06 2.79 -3.62
CA PHE A 44 -1.86 2.13 -4.91
C PHE A 44 -3.14 2.15 -5.77
N MET A 45 -4.31 1.88 -5.18
CA MET A 45 -5.60 2.01 -5.89
C MET A 45 -5.85 3.44 -6.36
N LEU A 46 -5.53 4.45 -5.53
CA LEU A 46 -5.63 5.86 -5.91
C LEU A 46 -4.74 6.19 -7.11
N PHE A 47 -3.49 5.72 -7.11
CA PHE A 47 -2.58 5.92 -8.25
C PHE A 47 -3.11 5.27 -9.53
N ILE A 48 -3.64 4.05 -9.45
CA ILE A 48 -4.25 3.39 -10.62
C ILE A 48 -5.45 4.19 -11.14
N ALA A 49 -6.37 4.59 -10.25
CA ALA A 49 -7.55 5.36 -10.64
C ALA A 49 -7.18 6.69 -11.30
N LEU A 50 -6.20 7.41 -10.73
CA LEU A 50 -5.69 8.65 -11.30
C LEU A 50 -5.07 8.43 -12.68
N THR A 51 -4.27 7.37 -12.84
CA THR A 51 -3.64 7.02 -14.12
C THR A 51 -4.69 6.73 -15.19
N LEU A 52 -5.74 5.97 -14.85
CA LEU A 52 -6.86 5.69 -15.77
C LEU A 52 -7.63 6.95 -16.16
N LEU A 53 -7.86 7.88 -15.22
CA LEU A 53 -8.48 9.17 -15.52
C LEU A 53 -7.63 10.01 -16.48
N ILE A 54 -6.32 10.06 -16.28
CA ILE A 54 -5.40 10.80 -17.15
C ILE A 54 -5.41 10.18 -18.55
N ILE A 55 -5.24 8.87 -18.68
CA ILE A 55 -5.24 8.17 -19.97
C ILE A 55 -6.59 8.35 -20.68
N GLY A 56 -7.70 8.19 -19.97
CA GLY A 56 -9.04 8.40 -20.51
C GLY A 56 -9.28 9.83 -20.97
N GLY A 57 -8.80 10.82 -20.21
CA GLY A 57 -8.85 12.22 -20.59
C GLY A 57 -8.04 12.52 -21.85
N LEU A 58 -6.78 12.04 -21.91
CA LEU A 58 -5.92 12.21 -23.08
C LEU A 58 -6.51 11.55 -24.34
N TRP A 59 -7.17 10.41 -24.18
CA TRP A 59 -7.89 9.75 -25.26
C TRP A 59 -9.11 10.55 -25.73
N HIS A 60 -9.89 11.13 -24.80
CA HIS A 60 -11.07 11.93 -25.14
C HIS A 60 -10.76 13.18 -25.97
N PHE A 61 -9.57 13.78 -25.79
CA PHE A 61 -9.14 14.96 -26.53
C PHE A 61 -8.33 14.64 -27.80
N ASP A 62 -8.31 13.38 -28.26
CA ASP A 62 -7.51 12.90 -29.41
C ASP A 62 -5.99 13.20 -29.32
N ILE A 63 -5.48 13.47 -28.10
CA ILE A 63 -4.06 13.78 -27.87
C ILE A 63 -3.22 12.51 -27.92
N PHE A 64 -3.79 11.37 -27.47
CA PHE A 64 -3.06 10.11 -27.36
C PHE A 64 -4.01 8.91 -27.52
N ASN A 65 -3.65 7.97 -28.40
CA ASN A 65 -4.35 6.71 -28.55
C ASN A 65 -3.64 5.60 -27.76
N PRO A 66 -4.23 5.11 -26.65
CA PRO A 66 -3.59 4.10 -25.80
C PRO A 66 -3.33 2.77 -26.54
N LEU A 67 -4.15 2.46 -27.55
CA LEU A 67 -4.02 1.24 -28.35
C LEU A 67 -2.76 1.24 -29.22
N GLU A 68 -2.42 2.37 -29.84
CA GLU A 68 -1.22 2.54 -30.67
C GLU A 68 0.06 2.45 -29.82
N PHE A 69 0.04 3.04 -28.62
CA PHE A 69 1.15 2.95 -27.68
C PHE A 69 1.41 1.52 -27.19
N LEU A 70 0.37 0.77 -26.83
CA LEU A 70 0.49 -0.64 -26.45
C LEU A 70 1.11 -1.47 -27.56
N LYS A 71 0.71 -1.23 -28.81
CA LYS A 71 1.28 -1.90 -29.98
C LYS A 71 2.76 -1.57 -30.16
N SER A 72 3.15 -0.31 -29.95
CA SER A 72 4.56 0.11 -29.99
C SER A 72 5.43 -0.57 -28.92
N ILE A 73 4.88 -0.89 -27.75
CA ILE A 73 5.63 -1.59 -26.69
C ILE A 73 5.78 -3.09 -27.01
N PHE A 74 4.73 -3.73 -27.54
CA PHE A 74 4.73 -5.17 -27.83
C PHE A 74 5.45 -5.57 -29.13
N GLN A 75 5.77 -4.60 -30.01
CA GLN A 75 6.54 -4.84 -31.23
C GLN A 75 8.07 -4.69 -31.04
N HIS A 76 8.52 -4.46 -29.80
CA HIS A 76 9.92 -4.44 -29.41
C HIS A 76 10.27 -5.63 -28.50
#